data_AF-A0A972QRS8-F1
#
_entry.id   AF-A0A972QRS8-F1
#
_cell.length_a   1.000
_cell.length_b   1.000
_cell.length_c   1.000
_cell.angle_alpha   90.00
_cell.angle_beta   90.00
_cell.angle_gamma   90.00
#
_symmetry.space_group_name_H-M   'P 1'
#
loop_
_entity.id
_entity.type
_entity.pdbx_description
1 polymer ?
#
loop_
_entity_poly.entity_id
_entity_poly.type
_entity_poly.pdbx_seq_one_letter_code
_entity_poly.pdbx_strand_id
1 'polypeptide(L)' 'MDYEVVIVGAGPAGIFAALTLADLGIKGIMLL' A
#
# COMPACT_ATOMS: atom_id res chain seq x y z
N MET A 1 14.82 4.95 -2.80
CA MET A 1 13.58 4.20 -3.00
C MET A 1 13.37 3.41 -1.73
N ASP A 2 12.77 4.03 -0.71
CA ASP A 2 12.50 3.40 0.58
C ASP A 2 10.99 3.15 0.69
N TYR A 3 10.50 2.24 -0.16
CA TYR A 3 9.17 1.70 0.02
C TYR A 3 9.26 0.50 0.95
N GLU A 4 8.50 0.56 2.04
CA GLU A 4 8.32 -0.53 3.00
C GLU A 4 7.44 -1.64 2.40
N VAL A 5 6.47 -1.26 1.57
CA VAL A 5 5.52 -2.19 0.94
C VAL A 5 5.28 -1.80 -0.53
N VAL A 6 5.31 -2.79 -1.40
CA VAL A 6 4.87 -2.66 -2.80
C VAL A 6 3.66 -3.56 -3.03
N ILE A 7 2.56 -2.96 -3.49
CA ILE A 7 1.32 -3.64 -3.85
C ILE A 7 1.18 -3.60 -5.36
N VAL A 8 1.02 -4.77 -5.99
CA VAL A 8 0.83 -4.90 -7.43
C VAL A 8 -0.64 -5.20 -7.72
N GLY A 9 -1.31 -4.28 -8.41
CA GLY A 9 -2.73 -4.33 -8.74
C GLY A 9 -3.55 -3.30 -7.98
N ALA A 10 -3.87 -2.17 -8.63
CA ALA A 10 -4.69 -1.08 -8.10
C ALA A 10 -6.22 -1.33 -8.13
N GLY A 11 -6.65 -2.60 -8.10
CA GLY A 11 -8.06 -2.95 -7.93
C GLY A 11 -8.55 -2.69 -6.49
N PRO A 12 -9.83 -2.99 -6.19
CA PRO A 12 -10.37 -2.79 -4.84
C PRO A 12 -9.51 -3.44 -3.76
N ALA A 13 -9.04 -4.67 -3.99
CA ALA A 13 -8.17 -5.37 -3.05
C ALA A 13 -6.87 -4.60 -2.76
N GLY A 14 -6.18 -4.08 -3.79
CA GLY A 14 -4.93 -3.36 -3.61
C GLY A 14 -5.11 -2.00 -2.94
N ILE A 15 -6.17 -1.27 -3.30
CA ILE A 15 -6.51 0.02 -2.68
C ILE A 15 -6.82 -0.18 -1.19
N PHE A 16 -7.68 -1.13 -0.84
CA PHE A 16 -8.01 -1.38 0.56
C PHE A 16 -6.82 -1.91 1.37
N ALA A 17 -5.93 -2.70 0.76
CA ALA A 17 -4.69 -3.10 1.40
C ALA A 17 -3.78 -1.88 1.69
N ALA A 18 -3.62 -0.97 0.73
CA ALA A 18 -2.82 0.24 0.92
C ALA A 18 -3.39 1.14 2.02
N LEU A 19 -4.71 1.36 2.04
CA LEU A 19 -5.38 2.17 3.05
C LEU A 19 -5.27 1.53 4.45
N THR A 20 -5.49 0.22 4.56
CA THR A 20 -5.35 -0.51 5.84
C THR A 20 -3.93 -0.40 6.39
N LEU A 21 -2.91 -0.51 5.53
CA LEU A 21 -1.51 -0.36 5.95
C LEU A 21 -1.18 1.07 6.36
N ALA A 22 -1.76 2.07 5.68
CA ALA A 22 -1.62 3.46 6.05
C ALA A 22 -2.26 3.76 7.44
N ASP A 23 -3.43 3.19 7.72
CA ASP A 23 -4.10 3.31 9.02
C ASP A 23 -3.29 2.67 10.16
N LEU A 24 -2.52 1.62 9.86
CA LEU A 24 -1.58 0.98 10.80
C LEU A 24 -0.25 1.75 10.95
N GLY A 25 -0.08 2.86 10.23
CA GLY A 25 1.07 3.75 10.34
C GLY A 25 2.24 3.43 9.41
N ILE A 26 2.07 2.51 8.46
CA ILE A 26 3.07 2.24 7.41
C ILE A 26 3.00 3.36 6.37
N LYS A 27 4.12 4.02 6.08
CA LYS A 27 4.14 5.23 5.25
C LYS A 27 4.75 5.00 3.88
N GLY A 28 5.69 4.09 3.75
CA GLY A 28 6.37 3.78 2.49
C GLY A 28 5.60 2.79 1.61
N ILE A 29 4.37 3.11 1.20
CA ILE A 29 3.53 2.21 0.38
C ILE A 29 3.55 2.65 -1.09
N MET A 30 3.96 1.77 -1.99
CA MET A 30 3.87 1.97 -3.44
C MET A 30 2.79 1.06 -4.03
N LEU A 31 1.84 1.64 -4.75
CA LEU A 31 0.80 0.92 -5.49
C LEU A 31 1.16 0.94 -6.99
N LEU A 32 1.26 -0.23 -7.62
CA LEU A 32 1.56 -0.43 -9.05
C LEU A 32 0.33 -0.97 -9.80
#